data_AF-A0A7X6SHU5-F1
#
_entry.id   AF-A0A7X6SHU5-F1
#
_cell.length_a   1.000
_cell.length_b   1.000
_cell.length_c   1.000
_cell.angle_alpha   90.00
_cell.angle_beta   90.00
_cell.angle_gamma   90.00
#
_symmetry.space_group_name_H-M   'P 1'
#
loop_
_entity.id
_entity.type
_entity.pdbx_description
1 polymer ?
#
loop_
_entity_poly.entity_id
_entity_poly.type
_entity_poly.pdbx_seq_one_letter_code
_entity_poly.pdbx_strand_id
1 'polypeptide(L)'
;MKNVLDIFKNIFENIDKKYLYIGGGFIGLMLFATIFGACNRGSGGGIVVKNYEDIKAVMVEAAQKYYEDNQIYLPSVGEKTQITDKALTSQGYMKDLSSYAPKDVECSGKVVLTRLDRYENSFVAFLDCGEAFTELALYETILEENPITESGNGLYEMGDLKEFRGEPKNNYVKINDRLYRVLSIDKNNNITVLYEQRVDRRRDNYLDVTYHWDDRLNNEKMEVIGINEFELSRFKDILIELSNNEQLITEELKPTLVKRNLCVGKIDLTDEVIDNSLECSLLSNDQYYVGALTASEIIRASLDPDCDKMNAINCINYNFLLDKSNTFWSLTATKANTYQLITTGSKGLSLSDARNYYRFKPTLVLGNTTVKLKGDGTIDNPYVILKETGKK
;
A
#
# COMPACT_ATOMS: atom_id res chain seq x y z
N MET A 1 37.85 16.79 1.25
CA MET A 1 36.53 16.52 1.86
C MET A 1 36.06 17.55 2.90
N LYS A 2 36.94 18.35 3.53
CA LYS A 2 36.51 19.41 4.48
C LYS A 2 35.94 20.70 3.84
N ASN A 3 36.31 21.04 2.60
CA ASN A 3 35.88 22.32 2.00
C ASN A 3 34.46 22.34 1.40
N VAL A 4 33.80 21.19 1.19
CA VAL A 4 32.44 21.18 0.63
C VAL A 4 31.40 21.40 1.74
N LEU A 5 31.63 20.82 2.92
CA LEU A 5 30.71 20.97 4.06
C LEU A 5 30.62 22.42 4.57
N ASP A 6 31.73 23.17 4.55
CA ASP A 6 31.75 24.56 5.00
C ASP A 6 31.06 25.53 4.02
N ILE A 7 31.01 25.20 2.73
CA ILE A 7 30.25 25.96 1.74
C ILE A 7 28.74 25.77 1.97
N PHE A 8 28.30 24.53 2.23
CA PHE A 8 26.89 24.28 2.54
C PHE A 8 26.45 24.95 3.84
N LYS A 9 27.30 24.94 4.88
CA LYS A 9 26.97 25.59 6.16
C LYS A 9 26.78 27.11 6.03
N ASN A 10 27.63 27.77 5.25
CA ASN A 10 27.55 29.23 5.04
C ASN A 10 26.32 29.67 4.21
N ILE A 11 25.78 28.78 3.36
CA ILE A 11 24.56 29.06 2.59
C ILE A 11 23.32 29.01 3.48
N PHE A 12 23.27 28.09 4.45
CA PHE A 12 22.11 27.95 5.34
C PHE A 12 22.10 28.94 6.51
N GLU A 13 23.26 29.45 6.96
CA GLU A 13 23.32 30.40 8.08
C GLU A 13 22.95 31.85 7.70
N ASN A 14 22.96 32.21 6.41
CA ASN A 14 22.72 33.59 5.95
C ASN A 14 21.35 33.84 5.29
N ILE A 15 20.42 32.87 5.31
CA ILE A 15 19.05 33.09 4.85
C ILE A 15 18.24 33.70 5.99
N ASP A 16 17.96 35.00 5.87
CA ASP A 16 17.13 35.75 6.80
C ASP A 16 15.76 35.07 6.95
N LYS A 17 15.33 34.78 8.19
CA LYS A 17 14.15 33.92 8.51
C LYS A 17 12.82 34.39 7.91
N LYS A 18 12.78 35.59 7.32
CA LYS A 18 11.63 36.14 6.61
C LYS A 18 11.48 35.59 5.18
N TYR A 19 12.53 35.04 4.58
CA TYR A 19 12.50 34.43 3.24
C TYR A 19 12.16 32.92 3.25
N LEU A 20 12.17 32.28 4.42
CA LEU A 20 11.71 30.88 4.57
C LEU A 20 10.19 30.73 4.36
N TYR A 21 9.43 31.82 4.43
CA TYR A 21 7.98 31.84 4.23
C TYR A 21 7.55 32.21 2.80
N ILE A 22 8.49 32.55 1.91
CA ILE A 22 8.21 32.95 0.51
C ILE A 22 9.04 32.12 -0.49
N GLY A 23 9.80 31.13 -0.03
CA GLY A 23 10.66 30.28 -0.88
C GLY A 23 10.71 28.83 -0.42
N GLY A 24 9.55 28.25 -0.09
CA GLY A 24 9.41 26.87 0.41
C GLY A 24 8.88 25.87 -0.63
N GLY A 25 9.04 26.16 -1.92
CA GLY A 25 8.81 25.21 -3.02
C GLY A 25 10.10 25.11 -3.82
N PHE A 26 10.48 23.90 -4.25
CA PHE A 26 11.72 23.51 -4.94
C PHE A 26 12.85 22.92 -4.09
N ILE A 27 12.61 21.69 -3.60
CA ILE A 27 13.50 20.50 -3.74
C ILE A 27 12.52 19.31 -3.72
N GLY A 28 12.29 18.45 -4.71
CA GLY A 28 13.00 18.15 -5.94
C GLY A 28 12.83 16.65 -6.23
N LEU A 29 11.63 16.23 -6.66
CA LEU A 29 11.38 14.90 -7.23
C LEU A 29 10.96 15.09 -8.70
N MET A 30 11.95 15.44 -9.53
CA MET A 30 11.88 15.27 -10.98
C MET A 30 12.27 13.82 -11.32
N LEU A 31 11.28 12.95 -11.55
CA LEU A 31 11.40 11.66 -12.25
C LEU A 31 9.96 11.36 -12.76
N PHE A 32 9.58 11.31 -14.04
CA PHE A 32 10.25 11.29 -15.33
C PHE A 32 9.30 11.90 -16.38
N ALA A 33 9.43 13.18 -16.68
CA ALA A 33 9.04 13.71 -17.98
C ALA A 33 10.25 13.53 -18.91
N THR A 34 10.26 12.48 -19.72
CA THR A 34 10.81 12.40 -21.10
C THR A 34 11.11 10.97 -21.51
N ILE A 35 10.35 10.50 -22.51
CA ILE A 35 10.68 9.73 -23.73
C ILE A 35 9.27 9.61 -24.35
N PHE A 36 8.79 10.41 -25.30
CA PHE A 36 9.37 11.17 -26.39
C PHE A 36 8.30 12.21 -26.83
N GLY A 37 8.63 13.50 -26.96
CA GLY A 37 7.66 14.50 -27.43
C GLY A 37 8.07 15.96 -27.28
N ALA A 38 8.89 16.43 -28.22
CA ALA A 38 9.11 17.84 -28.58
C ALA A 38 10.04 18.71 -27.70
N CYS A 39 11.27 18.82 -28.18
CA CYS A 39 12.04 20.06 -28.16
C CYS A 39 11.22 21.27 -28.67
N ASN A 40 11.48 22.45 -28.09
CA ASN A 40 11.30 23.80 -28.66
C ASN A 40 9.92 24.20 -29.23
N ARG A 41 9.27 25.18 -28.58
CA ARG A 41 8.62 26.40 -29.14
C ARG A 41 7.99 27.17 -27.96
N GLY A 42 8.26 28.45 -27.72
CA GLY A 42 8.18 29.54 -28.68
C GLY A 42 6.73 30.03 -28.73
N SER A 43 6.50 31.27 -28.30
CA SER A 43 5.22 31.96 -28.29
C SER A 43 4.46 31.83 -29.63
N GLY A 44 3.20 31.38 -29.60
CA GLY A 44 2.24 31.49 -30.71
C GLY A 44 1.80 30.17 -31.37
N GLY A 45 0.50 29.87 -31.27
CA GLY A 45 -0.27 29.08 -32.25
C GLY A 45 -0.10 27.55 -32.29
N GLY A 46 -1.11 26.81 -31.81
CA GLY A 46 -1.41 25.41 -32.17
C GLY A 46 -1.41 24.43 -30.99
N ILE A 47 -2.60 24.13 -30.43
CA ILE A 47 -2.81 23.03 -29.47
C ILE A 47 -3.09 21.77 -30.28
N VAL A 48 -2.42 20.64 -29.99
CA VAL A 48 -3.10 19.33 -29.93
C VAL A 48 -2.33 18.40 -28.99
N VAL A 49 -2.90 18.13 -27.83
CA VAL A 49 -2.49 17.02 -26.98
C VAL A 49 -3.46 15.88 -27.27
N LYS A 50 -2.97 14.68 -27.63
CA LYS A 50 -3.82 13.61 -28.23
C LYS A 50 -4.00 12.37 -27.36
N ASN A 51 -3.21 12.18 -26.32
CA ASN A 51 -3.32 10.99 -25.47
C ASN A 51 -3.89 11.37 -24.09
N TYR A 52 -4.60 10.45 -23.46
CA TYR A 52 -5.27 10.68 -22.18
C TYR A 52 -4.29 10.92 -21.01
N GLU A 53 -3.05 10.41 -21.10
CA GLU A 53 -2.01 10.66 -20.10
C GLU A 53 -1.58 12.13 -20.05
N ASP A 54 -1.44 12.76 -21.20
CA ASP A 54 -1.09 14.18 -21.27
C ASP A 54 -2.25 15.06 -20.76
N ILE A 55 -3.51 14.67 -21.00
CA ILE A 55 -4.69 15.37 -20.44
C ILE A 55 -4.65 15.29 -18.90
N LYS A 56 -4.35 14.10 -18.35
CA LYS A 56 -4.19 13.91 -16.91
C LYS A 56 -3.05 14.76 -16.34
N ALA A 57 -1.92 14.86 -17.04
CA ALA A 57 -0.80 15.70 -16.63
C ALA A 57 -1.23 17.19 -16.52
N VAL A 58 -1.97 17.71 -17.51
CA VAL A 58 -2.52 19.07 -17.46
C VAL A 58 -3.42 19.28 -16.25
N MET A 59 -4.28 18.31 -15.93
CA MET A 59 -5.13 18.38 -14.74
C MET A 59 -4.30 18.41 -13.45
N VAL A 60 -3.27 17.58 -13.35
CA VAL A 60 -2.36 17.54 -12.18
C VAL A 60 -1.63 18.88 -12.01
N GLU A 61 -1.05 19.43 -13.07
CA GLU A 61 -0.37 20.74 -13.02
C GLU A 61 -1.32 21.86 -12.59
N ALA A 62 -2.55 21.86 -13.11
CA ALA A 62 -3.57 22.83 -12.73
C ALA A 62 -3.97 22.70 -11.25
N ALA A 63 -4.14 21.47 -10.75
CA ALA A 63 -4.45 21.21 -9.36
C ALA A 63 -3.30 21.62 -8.43
N GLN A 64 -2.05 21.31 -8.79
CA GLN A 64 -0.86 21.75 -8.04
C GLN A 64 -0.87 23.25 -7.84
N LYS A 65 -1.02 24.01 -8.93
CA LYS A 65 -1.09 25.47 -8.90
C LYS A 65 -2.28 25.97 -8.07
N TYR A 66 -3.44 25.32 -8.15
CA TYR A 66 -4.60 25.67 -7.33
C TYR A 66 -4.30 25.54 -5.82
N TYR A 67 -3.70 24.43 -5.37
CA TYR A 67 -3.41 24.24 -3.94
C TYR A 67 -2.21 25.05 -3.45
N GLU A 68 -1.29 25.43 -4.33
CA GLU A 68 -0.24 26.42 -4.03
C GLU A 68 -0.84 27.78 -3.70
N ASP A 69 -1.80 28.25 -4.51
CA ASP A 69 -2.50 29.51 -4.30
C ASP A 69 -3.51 29.44 -3.14
N ASN A 70 -4.00 28.25 -2.80
CA ASN A 70 -5.08 28.03 -1.83
C ASN A 70 -4.70 27.03 -0.73
N GLN A 71 -3.60 27.28 -0.03
CA GLN A 71 -3.05 26.39 1.00
C GLN A 71 -4.02 26.00 2.13
N ILE A 72 -5.06 26.80 2.38
CA ILE A 72 -6.10 26.51 3.37
C ILE A 72 -6.91 25.24 3.06
N TYR A 73 -6.96 24.81 1.79
CA TYR A 73 -7.67 23.60 1.38
C TYR A 73 -6.80 22.36 1.37
N LEU A 74 -5.53 22.47 1.81
CA LEU A 74 -4.69 21.28 2.01
C LEU A 74 -5.26 20.43 3.17
N PRO A 75 -5.40 19.11 2.98
CA PRO A 75 -5.91 18.23 4.01
C PRO A 75 -4.86 18.01 5.10
N SER A 76 -5.23 17.31 6.18
CA SER A 76 -4.26 16.87 7.18
C SER A 76 -3.32 15.82 6.60
N VAL A 77 -2.19 15.58 7.25
CA VAL A 77 -1.25 14.51 6.84
C VAL A 77 -1.99 13.17 6.85
N GLY A 78 -1.88 12.41 5.75
CA GLY A 78 -2.58 11.15 5.52
C GLY A 78 -4.01 11.29 5.00
N GLU A 79 -4.58 12.49 5.01
CA GLU A 79 -5.92 12.76 4.49
C GLU A 79 -5.90 13.15 3.02
N LYS A 80 -7.08 13.06 2.39
CA LYS A 80 -7.29 13.35 0.98
C LYS A 80 -8.30 14.47 0.78
N THR A 81 -8.12 15.21 -0.29
CA THR A 81 -9.11 16.15 -0.83
C THR A 81 -9.15 16.01 -2.35
N GLN A 82 -10.17 16.55 -3.01
CA GLN A 82 -10.29 16.48 -4.46
C GLN A 82 -10.79 17.79 -5.06
N ILE A 83 -10.39 18.02 -6.30
CA ILE A 83 -10.89 19.13 -7.12
C ILE A 83 -11.26 18.62 -8.51
N THR A 84 -12.35 19.14 -9.07
CA THR A 84 -12.85 18.74 -10.39
C THR A 84 -12.26 19.59 -11.50
N ASP A 85 -12.24 19.07 -12.72
CA ASP A 85 -11.85 19.79 -13.93
C ASP A 85 -12.66 21.08 -14.13
N LYS A 86 -13.96 21.03 -13.84
CA LYS A 86 -14.86 22.19 -13.90
C LYS A 86 -14.46 23.29 -12.93
N ALA A 87 -14.09 22.93 -11.70
CA ALA A 87 -13.66 23.90 -10.69
C ALA A 87 -12.30 24.53 -11.03
N LEU A 88 -11.37 23.76 -11.60
CA LEU A 88 -10.08 24.27 -12.09
C LEU A 88 -10.27 25.21 -13.28
N THR A 89 -11.19 24.86 -14.19
CA THR A 89 -11.52 25.68 -15.36
C THR A 89 -12.21 26.99 -14.96
N SER A 90 -13.21 26.95 -14.07
CA SER A 90 -13.93 28.16 -13.64
C SER A 90 -13.04 29.16 -12.91
N GLN A 91 -11.96 28.68 -12.29
CA GLN A 91 -10.98 29.50 -11.58
C GLN A 91 -9.77 29.86 -12.45
N GLY A 92 -9.75 29.46 -13.72
CA GLY A 92 -8.71 29.85 -14.69
C GLY A 92 -7.37 29.12 -14.55
N TYR A 93 -7.34 27.99 -13.84
CA TYR A 93 -6.13 27.16 -13.70
C TYR A 93 -5.87 26.28 -14.94
N MET A 94 -6.91 25.95 -15.70
CA MET A 94 -6.81 25.24 -16.98
C MET A 94 -7.93 25.65 -17.94
N LYS A 95 -7.82 25.23 -19.21
CA LYS A 95 -8.95 25.33 -20.15
C LYS A 95 -9.90 24.16 -19.93
N ASP A 96 -11.09 24.26 -20.51
CA ASP A 96 -12.06 23.17 -20.53
C ASP A 96 -11.46 21.90 -21.17
N LEU A 97 -11.83 20.72 -20.68
CA LEU A 97 -11.32 19.44 -21.18
C LEU A 97 -11.58 19.23 -22.68
N SER A 98 -12.65 19.79 -23.24
CA SER A 98 -12.93 19.79 -24.69
C SER A 98 -11.84 20.46 -25.54
N SER A 99 -10.98 21.29 -24.93
CA SER A 99 -9.83 21.90 -25.62
C SER A 99 -8.63 20.95 -25.76
N TYR A 100 -8.62 19.84 -25.02
CA TYR A 100 -7.55 18.84 -25.01
C TYR A 100 -8.02 17.48 -25.54
N ALA A 101 -9.29 17.13 -25.34
CA ALA A 101 -9.85 15.86 -25.80
C ALA A 101 -9.94 15.78 -27.34
N PRO A 102 -9.97 14.57 -27.92
CA PRO A 102 -10.33 14.38 -29.31
C PRO A 102 -11.67 15.04 -29.65
N LYS A 103 -11.83 15.46 -30.91
CA LYS A 103 -13.08 16.06 -31.38
C LYS A 103 -14.25 15.11 -31.13
N ASP A 104 -15.38 15.66 -30.68
CA ASP A 104 -16.63 14.93 -30.40
C ASP A 104 -16.51 13.90 -29.25
N VAL A 105 -15.48 14.01 -28.41
CA VAL A 105 -15.33 13.25 -27.16
C VAL A 105 -15.53 14.21 -25.99
N GLU A 106 -16.54 13.93 -25.17
CA GLU A 106 -16.76 14.64 -23.91
C GLU A 106 -15.98 13.93 -22.79
N CYS A 107 -15.17 14.69 -22.06
CA CYS A 107 -14.44 14.18 -20.91
C CYS A 107 -14.83 14.95 -19.65
N SER A 108 -14.79 14.27 -18.52
CA SER A 108 -14.88 14.84 -17.18
C SER A 108 -13.72 14.32 -16.33
N GLY A 109 -13.34 15.05 -15.29
CA GLY A 109 -12.22 14.62 -14.49
C GLY A 109 -12.15 15.19 -13.08
N LYS A 110 -11.37 14.52 -12.25
CA LYS A 110 -11.03 14.99 -10.91
C LYS A 110 -9.56 14.73 -10.62
N VAL A 111 -8.97 15.58 -9.79
CA VAL A 111 -7.64 15.34 -9.22
C VAL A 111 -7.79 15.16 -7.73
N VAL A 112 -7.27 14.05 -7.23
CA VAL A 112 -7.22 13.75 -5.80
C VAL A 112 -5.84 14.11 -5.28
N LEU A 113 -5.79 14.99 -4.29
CA LEU A 113 -4.59 15.34 -3.54
C LEU A 113 -4.56 14.50 -2.26
N THR A 114 -3.42 13.84 -2.01
CA THR A 114 -3.11 13.20 -0.72
C THR A 114 -1.92 13.92 -0.10
N ARG A 115 -2.06 14.36 1.16
CA ARG A 115 -0.92 14.95 1.87
C ARG A 115 -0.07 13.85 2.49
N LEU A 116 1.13 13.64 1.97
CA LEU A 116 2.01 12.55 2.42
C LEU A 116 2.71 12.93 3.73
N ASP A 117 3.16 14.17 3.84
CA ASP A 117 3.70 14.74 5.08
C ASP A 117 3.54 16.27 5.14
N ARG A 118 4.36 16.95 5.96
CA ARG A 118 4.31 18.41 6.09
C ARG A 118 4.66 19.13 4.77
N TYR A 119 5.53 18.56 3.96
CA TYR A 119 6.17 19.16 2.78
C TYR A 119 5.78 18.47 1.47
N GLU A 120 5.33 17.22 1.51
CA GLU A 120 5.11 16.39 0.33
C GLU A 120 3.61 16.10 0.10
N ASN A 121 3.18 16.25 -1.16
CA ASN A 121 1.82 15.98 -1.62
C ASN A 121 1.86 15.06 -2.85
N SER A 122 0.88 14.17 -2.94
CA SER A 122 0.62 13.32 -4.11
C SER A 122 -0.61 13.79 -4.83
N PHE A 123 -0.57 13.79 -6.17
CA PHE A 123 -1.69 14.17 -7.04
C PHE A 123 -1.99 13.04 -8.02
N VAL A 124 -3.23 12.58 -8.03
CA VAL A 124 -3.70 11.56 -8.98
C VAL A 124 -4.91 12.09 -9.72
N ALA A 125 -4.81 12.19 -11.05
CA ALA A 125 -5.94 12.55 -11.90
C ALA A 125 -6.72 11.30 -12.32
N PHE A 126 -8.05 11.41 -12.29
CA PHE A 126 -8.98 10.46 -12.87
C PHE A 126 -9.70 11.15 -14.02
N LEU A 127 -9.67 10.51 -15.18
CA LEU A 127 -10.28 11.03 -16.41
C LEU A 127 -11.30 10.02 -16.93
N ASP A 128 -12.49 10.51 -17.23
CA ASP A 128 -13.57 9.74 -17.83
C ASP A 128 -14.05 10.43 -19.11
N CYS A 129 -13.84 9.77 -20.23
CA CYS A 129 -14.19 10.18 -21.58
C CYS A 129 -15.20 9.20 -22.22
N GLY A 130 -16.00 8.51 -21.38
CA GLY A 130 -16.98 7.52 -21.80
C GLY A 130 -16.33 6.30 -22.44
N GLU A 131 -16.95 5.75 -23.48
CA GLU A 131 -16.46 4.53 -24.17
C GLU A 131 -15.04 4.66 -24.72
N ALA A 132 -14.55 5.89 -24.92
CA ALA A 132 -13.21 6.12 -25.47
C ALA A 132 -12.10 5.85 -24.45
N PHE A 133 -12.33 6.18 -23.17
CA PHE A 133 -11.38 5.98 -22.09
C PHE A 133 -12.02 6.30 -20.74
N THR A 134 -11.95 5.37 -19.79
CA THR A 134 -12.32 5.63 -18.40
C THR A 134 -11.22 5.07 -17.50
N GLU A 135 -10.71 5.91 -16.61
CA GLU A 135 -9.76 5.48 -15.60
C GLU A 135 -10.48 5.07 -14.31
N LEU A 136 -10.36 3.81 -13.97
CA LEU A 136 -10.89 3.26 -12.73
C LEU A 136 -9.81 3.16 -11.66
N ALA A 137 -10.19 3.43 -10.42
CA ALA A 137 -9.35 3.04 -9.31
C ALA A 137 -9.27 1.51 -9.25
N LEU A 138 -8.14 0.98 -8.80
CA LEU A 138 -7.89 -0.46 -8.73
C LEU A 138 -8.98 -1.19 -7.93
N TYR A 139 -9.49 -0.58 -6.86
CA TYR A 139 -10.54 -1.19 -6.05
C TYR A 139 -11.83 -1.34 -6.86
N GLU A 140 -12.19 -0.36 -7.70
CA GLU A 140 -13.38 -0.41 -8.56
C GLU A 140 -13.25 -1.57 -9.53
N THR A 141 -12.11 -1.69 -10.19
CA THR A 141 -11.86 -2.81 -11.10
C THR A 141 -11.89 -4.16 -10.40
N ILE A 142 -11.30 -4.27 -9.21
CA ILE A 142 -11.37 -5.53 -8.44
C ILE A 142 -12.82 -5.88 -8.13
N LEU A 143 -13.65 -4.92 -7.70
CA LEU A 143 -15.06 -5.15 -7.38
C LEU A 143 -15.91 -5.51 -8.62
N GLU A 144 -15.62 -4.92 -9.77
CA GLU A 144 -16.31 -5.23 -11.03
C GLU A 144 -15.95 -6.63 -11.55
N GLU A 145 -14.66 -6.99 -11.52
CA GLU A 145 -14.16 -8.27 -12.04
C GLU A 145 -14.30 -9.42 -11.01
N ASN A 146 -14.54 -9.10 -9.74
CA ASN A 146 -14.76 -10.05 -8.65
C ASN A 146 -16.06 -9.72 -7.89
N PRO A 147 -17.23 -10.03 -8.46
CA PRO A 147 -18.50 -9.84 -7.75
C PRO A 147 -18.52 -10.56 -6.42
N ILE A 148 -19.21 -9.98 -5.44
CA ILE A 148 -19.41 -10.60 -4.12
C ILE A 148 -20.09 -11.95 -4.29
N THR A 149 -19.56 -12.98 -3.61
CA THR A 149 -20.12 -14.33 -3.58
C THR A 149 -20.41 -14.77 -2.14
N GLU A 150 -21.35 -15.69 -2.00
CA GLU A 150 -21.69 -16.35 -0.73
C GLU A 150 -21.18 -17.81 -0.69
N SER A 151 -20.68 -18.34 -1.81
CA SER A 151 -20.19 -19.71 -1.91
C SER A 151 -19.03 -19.86 -2.90
N GLY A 152 -18.16 -20.84 -2.64
CA GLY A 152 -16.99 -21.10 -3.47
C GLY A 152 -15.89 -20.03 -3.33
N ASN A 153 -14.84 -20.17 -4.13
CA ASN A 153 -13.70 -19.24 -4.08
C ASN A 153 -14.11 -17.86 -4.60
N GLY A 154 -13.73 -16.79 -3.91
CA GLY A 154 -14.04 -15.43 -4.38
C GLY A 154 -13.96 -14.35 -3.31
N LEU A 155 -14.56 -13.21 -3.61
CA LEU A 155 -14.65 -12.04 -2.74
C LEU A 155 -15.93 -12.11 -1.90
N TYR A 156 -15.79 -11.97 -0.58
CA TYR A 156 -16.89 -12.04 0.38
C TYR A 156 -17.06 -10.69 1.06
N GLU A 157 -18.30 -10.31 1.36
CA GLU A 157 -18.59 -9.17 2.23
C GLU A 157 -18.64 -9.61 3.69
N MET A 158 -17.80 -8.99 4.52
CA MET A 158 -17.55 -9.33 5.93
C MET A 158 -17.64 -8.06 6.77
N GLY A 159 -18.86 -7.56 6.99
CA GLY A 159 -19.10 -6.28 7.65
C GLY A 159 -18.54 -5.11 6.84
N ASP A 160 -17.62 -4.34 7.43
CA ASP A 160 -16.96 -3.20 6.80
C ASP A 160 -15.82 -3.59 5.84
N LEU A 161 -15.55 -4.89 5.69
CA LEU A 161 -14.48 -5.43 4.84
C LEU A 161 -15.06 -6.25 3.69
N LYS A 162 -14.38 -6.22 2.55
CA LYS A 162 -14.56 -7.20 1.46
C LYS A 162 -13.29 -8.03 1.38
N GLU A 163 -13.36 -9.33 1.65
CA GLU A 163 -12.19 -10.20 1.86
C GLU A 163 -12.20 -11.38 0.87
N PHE A 164 -11.05 -11.65 0.25
CA PHE A 164 -10.87 -12.82 -0.59
C PHE A 164 -10.78 -14.07 0.29
N ARG A 165 -11.53 -15.11 -0.06
CA ARG A 165 -11.57 -16.40 0.64
C ARG A 165 -11.49 -17.57 -0.33
N GLY A 166 -11.08 -18.73 0.16
CA GLY A 166 -10.92 -19.93 -0.64
C GLY A 166 -9.55 -20.01 -1.31
N GLU A 167 -9.58 -20.38 -2.58
CA GLU A 167 -8.43 -20.40 -3.48
C GLU A 167 -8.71 -19.55 -4.74
N PRO A 168 -8.88 -18.21 -4.58
CA PRO A 168 -9.13 -17.32 -5.69
C PRO A 168 -7.94 -17.32 -6.66
N LYS A 169 -8.25 -17.21 -7.97
CA LYS A 169 -7.26 -17.25 -9.05
C LYS A 169 -6.97 -15.88 -9.66
N ASN A 170 -7.80 -14.88 -9.35
CA ASN A 170 -7.84 -13.55 -9.94
C ASN A 170 -7.63 -12.43 -8.90
N ASN A 171 -6.85 -12.71 -7.84
CA ASN A 171 -6.55 -11.76 -6.77
C ASN A 171 -5.07 -11.35 -6.73
N TYR A 172 -4.41 -11.22 -7.88
CA TYR A 172 -2.98 -10.88 -7.95
C TYR A 172 -2.76 -9.43 -8.40
N VAL A 173 -1.84 -8.75 -7.72
CA VAL A 173 -1.35 -7.41 -8.07
C VAL A 173 0.15 -7.50 -8.27
N LYS A 174 0.65 -6.87 -9.34
CA LYS A 174 2.07 -6.69 -9.59
C LYS A 174 2.45 -5.25 -9.30
N ILE A 175 3.40 -5.10 -8.38
CA ILE A 175 3.97 -3.83 -7.96
C ILE A 175 5.46 -3.87 -8.28
N ASN A 176 5.92 -2.99 -9.17
CA ASN A 176 7.25 -3.11 -9.79
C ASN A 176 7.44 -4.53 -10.36
N ASP A 177 8.49 -5.24 -9.97
CA ASP A 177 8.75 -6.63 -10.39
C ASP A 177 8.24 -7.69 -9.40
N ARG A 178 7.49 -7.28 -8.38
CA ARG A 178 7.03 -8.16 -7.29
C ARG A 178 5.55 -8.48 -7.42
N LEU A 179 5.21 -9.73 -7.12
CA LEU A 179 3.83 -10.22 -7.11
C LEU A 179 3.29 -10.14 -5.69
N TYR A 180 2.04 -9.74 -5.58
CA TYR A 180 1.28 -9.64 -4.35
C TYR A 180 -0.09 -10.28 -4.56
N ARG A 181 -0.71 -10.75 -3.47
CA ARG A 181 -2.13 -11.11 -3.45
C ARG A 181 -2.96 -10.03 -2.77
N VAL A 182 -4.10 -9.71 -3.36
CA VAL A 182 -5.14 -8.93 -2.70
C VAL A 182 -5.79 -9.78 -1.63
N LEU A 183 -5.81 -9.26 -0.42
CA LEU A 183 -6.46 -9.88 0.73
C LEU A 183 -7.85 -9.30 0.93
N SER A 184 -7.93 -7.97 1.01
CA SER A 184 -9.17 -7.30 1.36
C SER A 184 -9.24 -5.87 0.85
N ILE A 185 -10.47 -5.34 0.81
CA ILE A 185 -10.80 -3.94 0.57
C ILE A 185 -11.56 -3.43 1.81
N ASP A 186 -11.08 -2.34 2.40
CA ASP A 186 -11.71 -1.73 3.57
C ASP A 186 -12.87 -0.77 3.19
N LYS A 187 -13.61 -0.30 4.19
CA LYS A 187 -14.70 0.69 3.99
C LYS A 187 -14.29 2.01 3.35
N ASN A 188 -13.00 2.34 3.39
CA ASN A 188 -12.43 3.52 2.75
C ASN A 188 -11.92 3.19 1.33
N ASN A 189 -12.18 1.98 0.84
CA ASN A 189 -11.73 1.42 -0.43
C ASN A 189 -10.20 1.26 -0.54
N ASN A 190 -9.49 1.21 0.58
CA ASN A 190 -8.07 0.84 0.58
C ASN A 190 -7.92 -0.67 0.46
N ILE A 191 -6.86 -1.10 -0.21
CA ILE A 191 -6.64 -2.50 -0.58
C ILE A 191 -5.45 -3.03 0.21
N THR A 192 -5.67 -4.05 1.04
CA THR A 192 -4.57 -4.76 1.70
C THR A 192 -4.03 -5.81 0.75
N VAL A 193 -2.73 -5.75 0.48
CA VAL A 193 -2.02 -6.71 -0.36
C VAL A 193 -0.92 -7.42 0.42
N LEU A 194 -0.73 -8.70 0.17
CA LEU A 194 0.29 -9.55 0.76
C LEU A 194 1.36 -9.88 -0.26
N TYR A 195 2.63 -9.75 0.11
CA TYR A 195 3.71 -10.21 -0.74
C TYR A 195 3.58 -11.71 -1.04
N GLU A 196 3.47 -12.05 -2.33
CA GLU A 196 3.42 -13.43 -2.81
C GLU A 196 4.84 -13.85 -3.17
N GLN A 197 5.36 -14.84 -2.46
CA GLN A 197 6.69 -15.35 -2.72
C GLN A 197 6.68 -16.04 -4.08
N ARG A 198 7.49 -15.55 -5.03
CA ARG A 198 7.66 -16.26 -6.31
C ARG A 198 8.26 -17.64 -6.06
N VAL A 199 7.72 -18.64 -6.73
CA VAL A 199 8.26 -20.02 -6.80
C VAL A 199 9.69 -20.03 -7.37
N ASP A 200 10.06 -18.96 -8.08
CA ASP A 200 11.40 -18.77 -8.63
C ASP A 200 12.35 -18.30 -7.51
N ARG A 201 12.97 -19.27 -6.85
CA ARG A 201 13.94 -19.14 -5.74
C ARG A 201 15.21 -18.41 -6.16
N ARG A 202 15.13 -17.14 -6.55
CA ARG A 202 16.32 -16.29 -6.64
C ARG A 202 16.79 -16.03 -5.20
N ARG A 203 18.03 -16.43 -4.92
CA ARG A 203 18.64 -16.47 -3.58
C ARG A 203 18.92 -15.09 -2.98
N ASP A 204 18.55 -14.01 -3.65
CA ASP A 204 18.85 -12.62 -3.33
C ASP A 204 17.63 -11.81 -2.85
N ASN A 205 16.50 -12.47 -2.60
CA ASN A 205 15.31 -11.80 -2.10
C ASN A 205 15.39 -11.58 -0.59
N TYR A 206 15.68 -10.36 -0.14
CA TYR A 206 15.69 -9.97 1.28
C TYR A 206 14.32 -10.13 1.96
N LEU A 207 13.25 -10.33 1.20
CA LEU A 207 11.91 -10.64 1.73
C LEU A 207 11.71 -12.15 2.01
N ASP A 208 12.66 -13.00 1.61
CA ASP A 208 12.65 -14.45 1.80
C ASP A 208 13.67 -14.92 2.86
N VAL A 209 13.96 -14.07 3.84
CA VAL A 209 14.83 -14.40 4.96
C VAL A 209 14.01 -14.70 6.22
N THR A 210 14.58 -15.51 7.11
CA THR A 210 13.96 -15.82 8.40
C THR A 210 14.43 -14.82 9.45
N TYR A 211 13.50 -14.35 10.27
CA TYR A 211 13.76 -13.41 11.34
C TYR A 211 13.37 -14.00 12.69
N HIS A 212 14.04 -13.53 13.73
CA HIS A 212 13.51 -13.58 15.09
C HIS A 212 12.40 -12.56 15.20
N TRP A 213 11.33 -12.93 15.89
CA TRP A 213 10.39 -11.91 16.34
C TRP A 213 11.00 -11.10 17.47
N ASP A 214 11.61 -11.81 18.42
CA ASP A 214 12.45 -11.27 19.47
C ASP A 214 13.32 -12.38 20.06
N ASP A 215 14.54 -12.09 20.46
CA ASP A 215 15.50 -13.06 21.00
C ASP A 215 16.20 -12.49 22.25
N ARG A 216 15.55 -11.59 22.99
CA ARG A 216 16.08 -11.07 24.25
C ARG A 216 15.76 -12.00 25.41
N LEU A 217 16.38 -11.71 26.55
CA LEU A 217 16.08 -12.38 27.82
C LEU A 217 14.61 -12.12 28.20
N ASN A 218 13.87 -13.20 28.42
CA ASN A 218 12.54 -13.16 28.98
C ASN A 218 12.61 -13.31 30.50
N ASN A 219 12.02 -12.39 31.25
CA ASN A 219 12.09 -12.39 32.73
C ASN A 219 11.18 -13.45 33.39
N GLU A 220 10.14 -13.93 32.72
CA GLU A 220 9.27 -15.01 33.22
C GLU A 220 10.03 -16.34 33.22
N LYS A 221 10.83 -16.60 32.18
CA LYS A 221 11.58 -17.85 32.02
C LYS A 221 13.04 -17.75 32.45
N MET A 222 13.57 -16.55 32.62
CA MET A 222 15.00 -16.30 32.86
C MET A 222 15.90 -16.89 31.76
N GLU A 223 15.39 -16.93 30.52
CA GLU A 223 16.05 -17.51 29.36
C GLU A 223 15.95 -16.59 28.13
N VAL A 224 16.89 -16.74 27.20
CA VAL A 224 16.92 -16.02 25.93
C VAL A 224 15.95 -16.69 24.95
N ILE A 225 14.66 -16.46 25.18
CA ILE A 225 13.54 -17.02 24.41
C ILE A 225 12.66 -15.97 23.74
N GLY A 226 13.02 -14.70 23.92
CA GLY A 226 12.32 -13.56 23.36
C GLY A 226 11.15 -13.10 24.22
N ILE A 227 10.75 -11.86 23.97
CA ILE A 227 9.60 -11.20 24.57
C ILE A 227 8.54 -11.11 23.48
N ASN A 228 7.27 -11.36 23.77
CA ASN A 228 6.16 -11.30 22.81
C ASN A 228 5.35 -9.99 22.87
N GLU A 229 6.02 -8.86 23.15
CA GLU A 229 5.43 -7.52 23.19
C GLU A 229 5.86 -6.69 21.96
N PHE A 230 4.91 -6.33 21.09
CA PHE A 230 5.22 -5.82 19.76
C PHE A 230 6.04 -4.52 19.83
N GLU A 231 5.64 -3.60 20.71
CA GLU A 231 6.29 -2.30 20.87
C GLU A 231 7.73 -2.38 21.34
N LEU A 232 8.13 -3.49 21.95
CA LEU A 232 9.51 -3.72 22.36
C LEU A 232 10.29 -4.56 21.32
N SER A 233 9.60 -5.26 20.44
CA SER A 233 10.15 -6.36 19.63
C SER A 233 11.18 -5.92 18.60
N ARG A 234 12.08 -6.84 18.22
CA ARG A 234 12.92 -6.66 17.02
C ARG A 234 12.12 -6.73 15.74
N PHE A 235 10.96 -7.39 15.76
CA PHE A 235 10.04 -7.41 14.63
C PHE A 235 9.54 -6.01 14.25
N LYS A 236 9.26 -5.14 15.24
CA LYS A 236 8.94 -3.73 15.00
C LYS A 236 10.07 -3.04 14.22
N ASP A 237 11.32 -3.23 14.63
CA ASP A 237 12.48 -2.65 13.95
C ASP A 237 12.60 -3.15 12.50
N ILE A 238 12.33 -4.44 12.25
CA ILE A 238 12.31 -5.04 10.91
C ILE A 238 11.23 -4.39 10.03
N LEU A 239 10.02 -4.17 10.55
CA LEU A 239 8.95 -3.49 9.79
C LEU A 239 9.31 -2.04 9.46
N ILE A 240 10.01 -1.34 10.37
CA ILE A 240 10.52 0.02 10.14
C ILE A 240 11.61 -0.01 9.06
N GLU A 241 12.57 -0.94 9.14
CA GLU A 241 13.63 -1.10 8.15
C GLU A 241 13.06 -1.34 6.75
N LEU A 242 12.10 -2.27 6.62
CA LEU A 242 11.43 -2.53 5.35
C LEU A 242 10.62 -1.34 4.86
N SER A 243 9.99 -0.59 5.76
CA SER A 243 9.24 0.62 5.40
C SER A 243 10.14 1.73 4.84
N ASN A 244 11.43 1.71 5.17
CA ASN A 244 12.44 2.65 4.66
C ASN A 244 13.30 2.06 3.53
N ASN A 245 13.02 0.83 3.11
CA ASN A 245 13.78 0.15 2.07
C ASN A 245 13.31 0.61 0.68
N GLU A 246 14.10 1.44 0.01
CA GLU A 246 13.80 2.01 -1.32
C GLU A 246 13.61 0.95 -2.42
N GLN A 247 14.12 -0.28 -2.22
CA GLN A 247 13.84 -1.36 -3.15
C GLN A 247 12.44 -1.93 -2.96
N LEU A 248 11.89 -1.93 -1.74
CA LEU A 248 10.53 -2.39 -1.44
C LEU A 248 9.51 -1.28 -1.71
N ILE A 249 9.75 -0.11 -1.11
CA ILE A 249 8.91 1.08 -1.21
C ILE A 249 9.71 2.12 -1.98
N THR A 250 9.53 2.11 -3.30
CA THR A 250 10.11 3.12 -4.19
C THR A 250 9.42 4.47 -3.99
N GLU A 251 10.10 5.56 -4.37
CA GLU A 251 9.50 6.91 -4.39
C GLU A 251 8.24 6.98 -5.27
N GLU A 252 8.12 6.13 -6.28
CA GLU A 252 6.94 6.00 -7.13
C GLU A 252 5.78 5.24 -6.43
N LEU A 253 6.11 4.28 -5.56
CA LEU A 253 5.12 3.47 -4.86
C LEU A 253 4.59 4.18 -3.62
N LYS A 254 5.48 4.82 -2.85
CA LYS A 254 5.18 5.48 -1.57
C LYS A 254 3.92 6.37 -1.60
N PRO A 255 3.64 7.18 -2.65
CA PRO A 255 2.45 8.02 -2.72
C PRO A 255 1.13 7.25 -2.85
N THR A 256 1.19 5.98 -3.28
CA THR A 256 0.02 5.10 -3.39
C THR A 256 -0.25 4.34 -2.08
N LEU A 257 0.71 4.32 -1.15
CA LEU A 257 0.59 3.56 0.08
C LEU A 257 -0.07 4.37 1.19
N VAL A 258 -0.83 3.67 2.02
CA VAL A 258 -1.42 4.22 3.24
C VAL A 258 -0.69 3.63 4.45
N LYS A 259 -0.21 4.48 5.34
CA LYS A 259 0.30 4.03 6.63
C LYS A 259 -0.86 3.60 7.52
N ARG A 260 -0.68 2.53 8.29
CA ARG A 260 -1.68 2.05 9.25
C ARG A 260 -1.06 1.74 10.60
N ASN A 261 -1.85 1.91 11.65
CA ASN A 261 -1.57 1.21 12.90
C ASN A 261 -1.83 -0.29 12.69
N LEU A 262 -1.04 -1.12 13.35
CA LEU A 262 -1.13 -2.57 13.26
C LEU A 262 -1.93 -3.12 14.44
N CYS A 263 -2.70 -4.19 14.20
CA CYS A 263 -3.45 -4.89 15.24
C CYS A 263 -2.53 -5.84 16.00
N VAL A 264 -2.15 -5.47 17.22
CA VAL A 264 -1.09 -6.12 18.02
C VAL A 264 -1.60 -6.68 19.35
N GLY A 265 -2.93 -6.70 19.51
CA GLY A 265 -3.61 -7.39 20.58
C GLY A 265 -3.29 -8.89 20.58
N LYS A 266 -3.33 -9.48 21.77
CA LYS A 266 -2.97 -10.87 22.02
C LYS A 266 -4.21 -11.75 22.07
N ILE A 267 -4.08 -12.99 21.63
CA ILE A 267 -5.17 -13.98 21.67
C ILE A 267 -4.73 -15.28 22.35
N ASP A 268 -5.69 -16.17 22.59
CA ASP A 268 -5.45 -17.59 22.85
C ASP A 268 -5.87 -18.42 21.63
N LEU A 269 -5.19 -19.53 21.39
CA LEU A 269 -5.58 -20.47 20.34
C LEU A 269 -6.92 -21.16 20.64
N THR A 270 -7.43 -21.07 21.88
CA THR A 270 -8.77 -21.52 22.25
C THR A 270 -9.84 -20.45 22.05
N ASP A 271 -9.50 -19.23 21.61
CA ASP A 271 -10.51 -18.19 21.38
C ASP A 271 -11.40 -18.57 20.17
N GLU A 272 -12.72 -18.42 20.35
CA GLU A 272 -13.75 -18.67 19.32
C GLU A 272 -13.98 -17.45 18.40
N VAL A 273 -13.46 -16.28 18.81
CA VAL A 273 -13.58 -15.04 18.03
C VAL A 273 -12.47 -15.01 16.97
N ILE A 274 -12.85 -15.07 15.70
CA ILE A 274 -11.93 -15.13 14.55
C ILE A 274 -11.98 -13.89 13.64
N ASP A 275 -12.69 -12.85 14.06
CA ASP A 275 -13.01 -11.65 13.26
C ASP A 275 -11.97 -10.52 13.36
N ASN A 276 -10.78 -10.80 13.90
CA ASN A 276 -9.71 -9.83 14.18
C ASN A 276 -10.00 -8.83 15.31
N SER A 277 -11.18 -8.85 15.94
CA SER A 277 -11.54 -7.85 16.96
C SER A 277 -10.63 -7.91 18.19
N LEU A 278 -10.16 -9.11 18.57
CA LEU A 278 -9.23 -9.29 19.68
C LEU A 278 -7.84 -8.76 19.34
N GLU A 279 -7.28 -9.09 18.17
CA GLU A 279 -6.01 -8.51 17.73
C GLU A 279 -6.08 -7.00 17.55
N CYS A 280 -7.20 -6.47 17.07
CA CYS A 280 -7.37 -5.02 16.88
C CYS A 280 -7.84 -4.28 18.13
N SER A 281 -8.02 -4.97 19.27
CA SER A 281 -8.33 -4.33 20.56
C SER A 281 -7.17 -3.47 21.09
N LEU A 282 -5.95 -3.74 20.61
CA LEU A 282 -4.77 -2.95 20.85
C LEU A 282 -4.10 -2.63 19.51
N LEU A 283 -3.90 -1.35 19.24
CA LEU A 283 -3.20 -0.86 18.07
C LEU A 283 -1.76 -0.52 18.43
N SER A 284 -0.85 -0.69 17.48
CA SER A 284 0.52 -0.20 17.60
C SER A 284 0.56 1.32 17.81
N ASN A 285 1.58 1.79 18.53
CA ASN A 285 1.74 3.22 18.82
C ASN A 285 1.99 4.03 17.54
N ASP A 286 2.82 3.48 16.66
CA ASP A 286 3.20 4.11 15.40
C ASP A 286 2.38 3.57 14.22
N GLN A 287 2.44 4.29 13.10
CA GLN A 287 1.88 3.85 11.83
C GLN A 287 2.97 3.36 10.87
N TYR A 288 2.69 2.27 10.16
CA TYR A 288 3.66 1.55 9.33
C TYR A 288 3.16 1.44 7.89
N TYR A 289 4.08 1.49 6.92
CA TYR A 289 3.77 1.11 5.54
C TYR A 289 3.76 -0.41 5.38
N VAL A 290 4.70 -1.09 6.04
CA VAL A 290 4.83 -2.55 6.02
C VAL A 290 4.26 -3.14 7.30
N GLY A 291 3.40 -4.14 7.13
CA GLY A 291 2.85 -4.94 8.23
C GLY A 291 3.03 -6.43 8.02
N ALA A 292 2.35 -7.21 8.87
CA ALA A 292 2.19 -8.65 8.74
C ALA A 292 0.74 -9.05 9.02
N LEU A 293 0.37 -10.27 8.64
CA LEU A 293 -0.96 -10.82 8.87
C LEU A 293 -1.18 -11.17 10.34
N THR A 294 -2.38 -10.94 10.87
CA THR A 294 -2.82 -11.50 12.13
C THR A 294 -3.26 -12.96 11.98
N ALA A 295 -3.38 -13.68 13.09
CA ALA A 295 -3.91 -15.04 13.14
C ALA A 295 -5.34 -15.12 12.58
N SER A 296 -6.20 -14.19 12.99
CA SER A 296 -7.57 -14.05 12.49
C SER A 296 -7.63 -13.86 10.97
N GLU A 297 -6.81 -12.96 10.40
CA GLU A 297 -6.75 -12.74 8.94
C GLU A 297 -6.34 -14.00 8.18
N ILE A 298 -5.44 -14.80 8.75
CA ILE A 298 -4.98 -16.05 8.13
C ILE A 298 -6.11 -17.08 8.06
N ILE A 299 -6.86 -17.30 9.15
CA ILE A 299 -7.86 -18.37 9.20
C ILE A 299 -9.15 -18.00 8.49
N ARG A 300 -9.56 -16.72 8.47
CA ARG A 300 -10.77 -16.29 7.75
C ARG A 300 -10.70 -16.49 6.24
N ALA A 301 -9.50 -16.60 5.68
CA ALA A 301 -9.33 -16.97 4.28
C ALA A 301 -9.87 -18.38 3.96
N SER A 302 -10.08 -19.24 4.96
CA SER A 302 -10.72 -20.55 4.78
C SER A 302 -12.20 -20.45 4.40
N LEU A 303 -12.66 -21.40 3.58
CA LEU A 303 -14.09 -21.64 3.30
C LEU A 303 -14.65 -22.85 4.03
N ASP A 304 -13.83 -23.57 4.81
CA ASP A 304 -14.30 -24.74 5.54
C ASP A 304 -15.28 -24.32 6.64
N PRO A 305 -16.50 -24.88 6.69
CA PRO A 305 -17.51 -24.51 7.69
C PRO A 305 -17.10 -24.88 9.12
N ASP A 306 -16.17 -25.82 9.29
CA ASP A 306 -15.63 -26.21 10.60
C ASP A 306 -14.40 -25.34 10.99
N CYS A 307 -14.06 -24.33 10.20
CA CYS A 307 -13.11 -23.29 10.60
C CYS A 307 -13.81 -22.21 11.44
N ASP A 308 -14.19 -22.57 12.66
CA ASP A 308 -14.99 -21.76 13.57
C ASP A 308 -14.19 -21.18 14.76
N LYS A 309 -12.91 -21.54 14.88
CA LYS A 309 -12.01 -21.13 15.97
C LYS A 309 -10.54 -21.18 15.56
N MET A 310 -9.69 -20.50 16.32
CA MET A 310 -8.27 -20.30 16.02
C MET A 310 -7.46 -21.60 15.79
N ASN A 311 -7.74 -22.65 16.55
CA ASN A 311 -7.01 -23.92 16.48
C ASN A 311 -7.73 -25.01 15.67
N ALA A 312 -8.81 -24.68 14.95
CA ALA A 312 -9.47 -25.65 14.09
C ALA A 312 -8.54 -26.05 12.93
N ILE A 313 -8.16 -27.33 12.88
CA ILE A 313 -7.30 -27.85 11.82
C ILE A 313 -7.94 -27.68 10.44
N ASN A 314 -9.27 -27.68 10.37
CA ASN A 314 -10.07 -27.46 9.17
C ASN A 314 -9.80 -26.11 8.50
N CYS A 315 -9.28 -25.11 9.24
CA CYS A 315 -8.90 -23.82 8.67
C CYS A 315 -7.81 -23.89 7.59
N ILE A 316 -7.11 -25.01 7.45
CA ILE A 316 -6.17 -25.25 6.35
C ILE A 316 -6.84 -25.55 5.02
N ASN A 317 -8.12 -25.97 5.03
CA ASN A 317 -8.82 -26.36 3.82
C ASN A 317 -9.30 -25.11 3.08
N TYR A 318 -9.12 -25.08 1.76
CA TYR A 318 -9.55 -23.97 0.91
C TYR A 318 -9.03 -22.62 1.43
N ASN A 319 -7.74 -22.56 1.77
CA ASN A 319 -7.12 -21.38 2.35
C ASN A 319 -5.83 -21.04 1.59
N PHE A 320 -5.90 -20.05 0.71
CA PHE A 320 -4.76 -19.64 -0.11
C PHE A 320 -3.58 -19.04 0.68
N LEU A 321 -3.74 -18.72 1.97
CA LEU A 321 -2.67 -18.19 2.82
C LEU A 321 -1.82 -19.29 3.48
N LEU A 322 -2.42 -20.47 3.69
CA LEU A 322 -1.81 -21.59 4.36
C LEU A 322 -1.23 -22.60 3.36
N ASP A 323 0.08 -22.49 3.11
CA ASP A 323 0.85 -23.53 2.44
C ASP A 323 1.41 -24.51 3.47
N LYS A 324 1.13 -25.80 3.30
CA LYS A 324 1.60 -26.88 4.18
C LYS A 324 3.13 -26.97 4.31
N SER A 325 3.87 -26.34 3.40
CA SER A 325 5.33 -26.36 3.35
C SER A 325 6.03 -25.09 3.86
N ASN A 326 5.28 -24.05 4.24
CA ASN A 326 5.85 -22.75 4.57
C ASN A 326 5.29 -22.19 5.89
N THR A 327 6.04 -22.38 6.97
CA THR A 327 5.76 -21.72 8.25
C THR A 327 6.24 -20.27 8.23
N PHE A 328 5.37 -19.37 8.66
CA PHE A 328 5.69 -17.96 8.82
C PHE A 328 5.10 -17.37 10.11
N TRP A 329 5.72 -16.31 10.60
CA TRP A 329 5.24 -15.48 11.69
C TRP A 329 3.92 -14.81 11.31
N SER A 330 2.91 -14.92 12.18
CA SER A 330 1.86 -13.90 12.22
C SER A 330 2.33 -12.74 13.10
N LEU A 331 1.62 -11.63 13.04
CA LEU A 331 1.79 -10.50 13.95
C LEU A 331 1.29 -10.83 15.38
N THR A 332 0.51 -11.88 15.53
CA THR A 332 -0.28 -12.14 16.74
C THR A 332 0.53 -12.88 17.81
N ALA A 333 0.69 -12.25 18.96
CA ALA A 333 1.25 -12.88 20.16
C ALA A 333 0.17 -13.62 20.98
N THR A 334 0.57 -14.62 21.76
CA THR A 334 -0.37 -15.29 22.68
C THR A 334 -0.50 -14.54 24.00
N LYS A 335 -1.70 -14.56 24.59
CA LYS A 335 -1.96 -14.09 25.95
C LYS A 335 -1.53 -15.09 27.03
N ALA A 336 -1.27 -16.35 26.66
CA ALA A 336 -0.98 -17.43 27.60
C ALA A 336 0.37 -17.29 28.31
N ASN A 337 1.32 -16.54 27.72
CA ASN A 337 2.64 -16.28 28.26
C ASN A 337 3.29 -15.05 27.62
N THR A 338 4.52 -14.75 28.03
CA THR A 338 5.25 -13.54 27.60
C THR A 338 6.30 -13.75 26.51
N TYR A 339 6.40 -14.95 25.92
CA TYR A 339 7.50 -15.31 25.01
C TYR A 339 7.07 -16.00 23.71
N GLN A 340 5.79 -16.38 23.56
CA GLN A 340 5.34 -17.09 22.36
C GLN A 340 4.47 -16.22 21.45
N LEU A 341 4.56 -16.54 20.17
CA LEU A 341 3.72 -15.99 19.12
C LEU A 341 3.03 -17.09 18.34
N ILE A 342 2.04 -16.68 17.57
CA ILE A 342 1.33 -17.54 16.65
C ILE A 342 2.10 -17.59 15.33
N THR A 343 2.24 -18.80 14.82
CA THR A 343 2.86 -19.12 13.53
C THR A 343 1.91 -19.99 12.74
N THR A 344 2.11 -20.02 11.43
CA THR A 344 1.46 -21.02 10.58
C THR A 344 2.25 -22.33 10.55
N GLY A 345 1.59 -23.41 10.21
CA GLY A 345 2.23 -24.71 10.07
C GLY A 345 1.36 -25.70 9.32
N SER A 346 1.89 -26.91 9.17
CA SER A 346 1.22 -27.99 8.43
C SER A 346 -0.15 -28.40 8.98
N LYS A 347 -0.48 -27.98 10.22
CA LYS A 347 -1.74 -28.26 10.92
C LYS A 347 -2.55 -26.99 11.24
N GLY A 348 -2.27 -25.87 10.55
CA GLY A 348 -2.91 -24.58 10.82
C GLY A 348 -2.05 -23.71 11.73
N LEU A 349 -2.66 -23.04 12.69
CA LEU A 349 -1.96 -22.15 13.62
C LEU A 349 -1.27 -22.92 14.76
N SER A 350 -0.11 -22.45 15.18
CA SER A 350 0.65 -23.04 16.29
C SER A 350 1.44 -22.00 17.08
N LEU A 351 1.76 -22.31 18.33
CA LEU A 351 2.61 -21.46 19.17
C LEU A 351 4.09 -21.75 18.90
N SER A 352 4.89 -20.68 18.86
CA SER A 352 6.34 -20.78 18.83
C SER A 352 6.98 -19.68 19.66
N ASP A 353 8.10 -20.00 20.28
CA ASP A 353 8.93 -19.04 21.01
C ASP A 353 9.44 -17.96 20.06
N ALA A 354 9.38 -16.70 20.50
CA ALA A 354 9.72 -15.51 19.73
C ALA A 354 11.15 -15.56 19.16
N ARG A 355 12.06 -16.29 19.83
CA ARG A 355 13.46 -16.50 19.42
C ARG A 355 13.66 -17.44 18.24
N ASN A 356 12.60 -18.03 17.72
CA ASN A 356 12.72 -18.96 16.60
C ASN A 356 12.82 -18.18 15.28
N TYR A 357 13.38 -18.84 14.27
CA TYR A 357 13.57 -18.26 12.96
C TYR A 357 12.44 -18.67 12.03
N TYR A 358 11.58 -17.71 11.69
CA TYR A 358 10.61 -17.91 10.62
C TYR A 358 10.58 -16.72 9.68
N ARG A 359 10.09 -16.97 8.48
CA ARG A 359 9.75 -15.91 7.53
C ARG A 359 8.53 -15.16 8.05
N PHE A 360 8.24 -14.01 7.46
CA PHE A 360 6.91 -13.44 7.49
C PHE A 360 6.52 -13.03 6.08
N LYS A 361 5.24 -12.83 5.84
CA LYS A 361 4.73 -12.34 4.55
C LYS A 361 4.37 -10.86 4.71
N PRO A 362 5.18 -9.92 4.17
CA PRO A 362 4.91 -8.49 4.29
C PRO A 362 3.56 -8.11 3.69
N THR A 363 2.81 -7.28 4.40
CA THR A 363 1.59 -6.66 3.88
C THR A 363 1.82 -5.18 3.58
N LEU A 364 1.19 -4.67 2.53
CA LEU A 364 1.07 -3.24 2.23
C LEU A 364 -0.40 -2.85 2.13
N VAL A 365 -0.72 -1.57 2.32
CA VAL A 365 -2.05 -1.03 2.04
C VAL A 365 -1.96 -0.02 0.91
N LEU A 366 -2.60 -0.35 -0.21
CA LEU A 366 -2.77 0.55 -1.35
C LEU A 366 -3.97 1.45 -1.08
N GLY A 367 -3.80 2.76 -1.27
CA GLY A 367 -4.87 3.72 -1.09
C GLY A 367 -5.94 3.58 -2.17
N ASN A 368 -7.16 4.03 -1.86
CA ASN A 368 -8.30 4.06 -2.78
C ASN A 368 -8.13 4.90 -4.07
N THR A 369 -6.99 5.56 -4.23
CA THR A 369 -6.62 6.32 -5.44
C THR A 369 -5.59 5.58 -6.29
N THR A 370 -5.24 4.35 -5.95
CA THR A 370 -4.31 3.53 -6.74
C THR A 370 -4.96 3.18 -8.07
N VAL A 371 -4.28 3.45 -9.18
CA VAL A 371 -4.81 3.25 -10.54
C VAL A 371 -4.33 1.91 -11.10
N LYS A 372 -5.24 1.16 -11.74
CA LYS A 372 -4.89 -0.02 -12.53
C LYS A 372 -4.38 0.41 -13.90
N LEU A 373 -3.19 -0.04 -14.28
CA LEU A 373 -2.62 0.19 -15.61
C LEU A 373 -3.03 -0.89 -16.62
N LYS A 374 -3.06 -2.16 -16.20
CA LYS A 374 -3.44 -3.33 -17.00
C LYS A 374 -3.64 -4.57 -16.12
N GLY A 375 -4.01 -5.69 -16.72
CA GLY A 375 -4.18 -6.98 -16.05
C GLY A 375 -5.65 -7.33 -15.80
N ASP A 376 -5.91 -8.59 -15.45
CA ASP A 376 -7.23 -9.11 -15.04
C ASP A 376 -7.16 -9.76 -13.65
N GLY A 377 -6.05 -9.55 -12.95
CA GLY A 377 -5.83 -10.08 -11.61
C GLY A 377 -5.41 -11.54 -11.57
N THR A 378 -5.32 -12.25 -12.71
CA THR A 378 -4.83 -13.63 -12.72
C THR A 378 -3.32 -13.70 -12.47
N ILE A 379 -2.79 -14.86 -12.09
CA ILE A 379 -1.35 -15.02 -11.86
C ILE A 379 -0.50 -14.72 -13.12
N ASP A 380 -1.03 -15.06 -14.29
CA ASP A 380 -0.37 -14.85 -15.58
C ASP A 380 -0.54 -13.41 -16.08
N ASN A 381 -1.63 -12.74 -15.68
CA ASN A 381 -1.95 -11.37 -16.05
C ASN A 381 -2.40 -10.53 -14.83
N PRO A 382 -1.52 -10.33 -13.83
CA PRO A 382 -1.88 -9.68 -12.58
C PRO A 382 -2.23 -8.20 -12.81
N TYR A 383 -3.01 -7.60 -11.91
CA TYR A 383 -3.25 -6.16 -11.92
C TYR A 383 -1.93 -5.40 -11.77
N VAL A 384 -1.55 -4.60 -12.74
CA VAL A 384 -0.31 -3.81 -12.70
C VAL A 384 -0.64 -2.39 -12.27
N ILE A 385 0.00 -1.88 -11.22
CA ILE A 385 -0.26 -0.52 -10.68
C ILE A 385 0.91 0.46 -10.86
N LEU A 386 2.08 -0.04 -11.22
CA LEU A 386 3.27 0.75 -11.56
C LEU A 386 3.91 0.15 -12.81
N LYS A 387 4.45 1.00 -13.68
CA LYS A 387 5.20 0.52 -14.85
C LYS A 387 6.51 -0.09 -14.40
N GLU A 388 6.93 -1.19 -15.02
CA GLU A 388 8.28 -1.71 -14.84
C GLU A 388 9.25 -0.61 -15.27
N THR A 389 10.01 -0.07 -14.32
CA THR A 389 11.16 0.77 -14.64
C THR A 389 12.20 -0.15 -15.26
N GLY A 390 12.16 -0.27 -16.58
CA GLY A 390 13.12 -1.05 -17.33
C GLY A 390 14.52 -0.57 -16.98
N LYS A 391 15.22 -1.32 -16.10
CA LYS A 391 16.66 -1.20 -15.96
C LYS A 391 17.26 -1.65 -17.29
N LYS A 392 17.55 -0.68 -18.15
CA LYS A 392 18.55 -0.87 -19.21
C LYS A 392 19.93 -0.77 -18.62
#